data_AF-A0A1A8ZA32-F1
#
_entry.id   AF-A0A1A8ZA32-F1
#
_cell.length_a   1.000
_cell.length_b   1.000
_cell.length_c   1.000
_cell.angle_alpha   90.00
_cell.angle_beta   90.00
_cell.angle_gamma   90.00
#
_symmetry.space_group_name_H-M   'P 1'
#
loop_
_entity.id
_entity.type
_entity.pdbx_description
1 polymer ?
#
loop_
_entity_poly.entity_id
_entity_poly.type
_entity_poly.pdbx_seq_one_letter_code
_entity_poly.pdbx_strand_id
1 'polypeptide(L)'
;MGDHEKVSDHDPFDLSNLAQIIDTYMHRILDSGEDPVDVLLNLMGALIEPPLSEHLWCVGQLYGNFGWLSDIVDGYPVDYGANAETIAAREIRDAARDWLGIPRTVEGMEHYLKRWEARLEALPATYGGWTVRGTSGHEADLPPTNA
;
A
#
# COMPACT_ATOMS: atom_id res chain seq x y z
N MET A 1 4.76 29.59 39.24
CA MET A 1 3.58 29.36 38.38
C MET A 1 4.12 29.32 36.97
N GLY A 2 4.54 28.14 36.51
CA GLY A 2 5.10 27.98 35.17
C GLY A 2 3.95 27.77 34.22
N ASP A 3 3.87 28.59 33.20
CA ASP A 3 2.92 28.47 32.11
C ASP A 3 3.07 27.08 31.50
N HIS A 4 2.10 26.21 31.79
CA HIS A 4 1.90 25.01 31.00
C HIS A 4 1.45 25.49 29.62
N GLU A 5 2.44 25.72 28.76
CA GLU A 5 2.29 25.71 27.32
C GLU A 5 1.43 24.49 26.99
N LYS A 6 0.17 24.76 26.67
CA LYS A 6 -0.73 23.75 26.13
C LYS A 6 -0.06 23.27 24.86
N VAL A 7 0.60 22.12 24.95
CA VAL A 7 0.95 21.32 23.79
C VAL A 7 -0.31 21.29 22.94
N SER A 8 -0.21 21.90 21.77
CA SER A 8 -1.30 22.08 20.83
C SER A 8 -2.05 20.77 20.69
N ASP A 9 -3.38 20.82 20.82
CA ASP A 9 -4.25 19.76 20.33
C ASP A 9 -3.74 19.38 18.94
N HIS A 10 -3.44 18.09 18.75
CA HIS A 10 -3.13 17.49 17.47
C HIS A 10 -4.03 18.13 16.41
N ASP A 11 -3.44 18.76 15.39
CA ASP A 11 -4.20 19.25 14.24
C ASP A 11 -5.12 18.12 13.76
N PRO A 12 -6.42 18.38 13.55
CA PRO A 12 -7.32 17.38 13.05
C PRO A 12 -6.79 16.90 11.71
N PHE A 13 -6.42 15.62 11.65
CA PHE A 13 -5.91 14.93 10.47
C PHE A 13 -6.61 15.42 9.19
N ASP A 14 -5.85 16.10 8.33
CA ASP A 14 -6.41 16.64 7.08
C ASP A 14 -6.48 15.55 6.02
N LEU A 15 -7.52 14.71 6.17
CA LEU A 15 -7.88 13.68 5.20
C LEU A 15 -8.05 14.26 3.80
N SER A 16 -8.49 15.52 3.67
CA SER A 16 -8.73 16.14 2.37
C SER A 16 -7.41 16.43 1.65
N ASN A 17 -6.42 16.96 2.37
CA ASN A 17 -5.09 17.18 1.84
C ASN A 17 -4.41 15.85 1.46
N LEU A 18 -4.48 14.83 2.33
CA LEU A 18 -3.94 13.50 2.00
C LEU A 18 -4.62 12.92 0.74
N ALA A 19 -5.96 12.98 0.68
CA ALA A 19 -6.70 12.47 -0.45
C ALA A 19 -6.33 13.20 -1.75
N GLN A 20 -6.17 14.53 -1.72
CA GLN A 20 -5.82 15.31 -2.90
C GLN A 20 -4.42 14.98 -3.43
N ILE A 21 -3.47 14.74 -2.53
CA ILE A 21 -2.12 14.29 -2.91
C ILE A 21 -2.23 12.94 -3.61
N ILE A 22 -2.89 11.95 -2.99
CA ILE A 22 -3.03 10.61 -3.59
C ILE A 22 -3.77 10.69 -4.93
N ASP A 23 -4.86 11.46 -5.02
CA ASP A 23 -5.64 11.67 -6.26
C ASP A 23 -4.76 12.16 -7.40
N THR A 24 -3.84 13.09 -7.12
CA THR A 24 -2.91 13.62 -8.12
C THR A 24 -2.03 12.52 -8.71
N TYR A 25 -1.51 11.61 -7.87
CA TYR A 25 -0.70 10.49 -8.34
C TYR A 25 -1.55 9.42 -9.04
N MET A 26 -2.75 9.14 -8.56
CA MET A 26 -3.64 8.16 -9.20
C MET A 26 -4.08 8.63 -10.60
N HIS A 27 -4.33 9.93 -10.78
CA HIS A 27 -4.56 10.48 -12.11
C HIS A 27 -3.33 10.37 -13.02
N ARG A 28 -2.12 10.62 -12.51
CA ARG A 28 -0.89 10.40 -13.29
C ARG A 28 -0.74 8.94 -13.73
N ILE A 29 -0.93 7.99 -12.81
CA ILE A 29 -0.90 6.54 -13.10
C ILE A 29 -1.83 6.15 -14.26
N LEU A 30 -2.99 6.79 -14.36
CA LEU A 30 -3.99 6.46 -15.38
C LEU A 30 -3.82 7.24 -16.69
N ASP A 31 -3.45 8.52 -16.61
CA ASP A 31 -3.68 9.47 -17.70
C ASP A 31 -2.39 10.06 -18.30
N SER A 32 -1.24 10.01 -17.61
CA SER A 32 -0.03 10.74 -18.05
C SER A 32 0.87 9.98 -19.03
N GLY A 33 0.64 8.68 -19.23
CA GLY A 33 1.51 7.82 -20.03
C GLY A 33 2.87 7.52 -19.38
N GLU A 34 3.09 7.99 -18.15
CA GLU A 34 4.24 7.63 -17.31
C GLU A 34 4.17 6.14 -16.93
N ASP A 35 5.32 5.56 -16.53
CA ASP A 35 5.34 4.22 -15.96
C ASP A 35 4.58 4.23 -14.61
N PRO A 36 3.51 3.43 -14.45
CA PRO A 36 2.78 3.33 -13.20
C PRO A 36 3.66 2.96 -12.00
N VAL A 37 4.69 2.14 -12.20
CA VAL A 37 5.60 1.73 -11.12
C VAL A 37 6.37 2.94 -10.60
N ASP A 38 7.00 3.71 -11.48
CA ASP A 38 7.74 4.92 -11.11
C ASP A 38 6.84 5.96 -10.44
N VAL A 39 5.61 6.16 -10.94
CA VAL A 39 4.67 7.11 -10.33
C VAL A 39 4.26 6.64 -8.93
N LEU A 40 4.04 5.33 -8.73
CA LEU A 40 3.72 4.77 -7.43
C LEU A 40 4.87 4.93 -6.43
N LEU A 41 6.12 4.68 -6.86
CA LEU A 41 7.29 4.89 -6.01
C LEU A 41 7.43 6.35 -5.59
N ASN A 42 7.15 7.29 -6.49
CA ASN A 42 7.12 8.73 -6.15
C ASN A 42 6.00 9.07 -5.16
N LEU A 43 4.83 8.42 -5.26
CA LEU A 43 3.76 8.56 -4.28
C LEU A 43 4.19 8.01 -2.90
N MET A 44 4.80 6.84 -2.85
CA MET A 44 5.34 6.26 -1.62
C MET A 44 6.38 7.19 -0.97
N GLY A 45 7.25 7.80 -1.78
CA GLY A 45 8.17 8.85 -1.32
C GLY A 45 7.43 10.03 -0.69
N ALA A 46 6.37 10.53 -1.32
CA ALA A 46 5.59 11.63 -0.76
C ALA A 46 4.91 11.27 0.58
N LEU A 47 4.46 10.02 0.75
CA LEU A 47 3.79 9.55 1.96
C LEU A 47 4.72 9.50 3.19
N ILE A 48 6.03 9.31 3.01
CA ILE A 48 6.99 9.26 4.12
C ILE A 48 7.56 10.64 4.49
N GLU A 49 7.25 11.67 3.72
CA GLU A 49 7.67 13.05 4.00
C GLU A 49 6.70 13.74 4.99
N PRO A 50 7.20 14.59 5.90
CA PRO A 50 6.36 15.43 6.74
C PRO A 50 5.48 16.40 5.90
N PRO A 51 4.26 16.72 6.34
CA PRO A 51 3.61 16.25 7.57
C PRO A 51 2.90 14.89 7.43
N LEU A 52 2.88 14.28 6.24
CA LEU A 52 2.07 13.08 5.99
C LEU A 52 2.52 11.90 6.84
N SER A 53 3.83 11.72 7.01
CA SER A 53 4.39 10.63 7.82
C SER A 53 4.00 10.67 9.30
N GLU A 54 3.46 11.78 9.80
CA GLU A 54 2.95 11.89 11.17
C GLU A 54 1.61 11.16 11.36
N HIS A 55 0.91 10.82 10.27
CA HIS A 55 -0.38 10.14 10.29
C HIS A 55 -0.28 8.62 10.12
N LEU A 56 0.48 8.00 11.03
CA LEU A 56 0.98 6.62 10.94
C LEU A 56 -0.06 5.53 10.66
N TRP A 57 -1.29 5.66 11.17
CA TRP A 57 -2.33 4.63 10.98
C TRP A 57 -2.69 4.42 9.50
N CYS A 58 -3.11 5.49 8.82
CA CYS A 58 -3.61 5.39 7.44
C CYS A 58 -2.47 5.48 6.42
N VAL A 59 -1.49 6.36 6.67
CA VAL A 59 -0.33 6.51 5.79
C VAL A 59 0.54 5.26 5.80
N GLY A 60 0.71 4.62 6.97
CA GLY A 60 1.42 3.34 7.06
C GLY A 60 0.74 2.22 6.28
N GLN A 61 -0.59 2.12 6.34
CA GLN A 61 -1.35 1.12 5.56
C GLN A 61 -1.32 1.40 4.05
N LEU A 62 -1.47 2.66 3.64
CA LEU A 62 -1.32 3.06 2.24
C LEU A 62 0.09 2.73 1.73
N TYR A 63 1.12 3.11 2.48
CA TYR A 63 2.51 2.80 2.16
C TYR A 63 2.73 1.29 2.06
N GLY A 64 2.17 0.50 2.99
CA GLY A 64 2.21 -0.96 2.94
C GLY A 64 1.58 -1.50 1.65
N ASN A 65 0.32 -1.16 1.37
CA ASN A 65 -0.37 -1.64 0.16
C ASN A 65 0.37 -1.25 -1.13
N PHE A 66 0.90 -0.02 -1.21
CA PHE A 66 1.65 0.44 -2.37
C PHE A 66 3.01 -0.24 -2.48
N GLY A 67 3.70 -0.51 -1.36
CA GLY A 67 4.94 -1.29 -1.34
C GLY A 67 4.74 -2.70 -1.86
N TRP A 68 3.67 -3.38 -1.42
CA TRP A 68 3.32 -4.69 -1.96
C TRP A 68 3.04 -4.68 -3.47
N LEU A 69 2.48 -3.60 -4.00
CA LEU A 69 2.25 -3.45 -5.44
C LEU A 69 3.55 -3.21 -6.21
N SER A 70 4.49 -2.43 -5.68
CA SER A 70 5.81 -2.25 -6.30
C SER A 70 6.65 -3.53 -6.22
N ASP A 71 6.55 -4.28 -5.13
CA ASP A 71 7.31 -5.51 -4.87
C ASP A 71 7.01 -6.62 -5.90
N ILE A 72 5.87 -6.54 -6.61
CA ILE A 72 5.54 -7.43 -7.73
C ILE A 72 6.65 -7.39 -8.80
N VAL A 73 7.26 -6.23 -9.03
CA VAL A 73 8.36 -6.05 -9.99
C VAL A 73 9.60 -6.82 -9.54
N ASP A 74 9.85 -6.86 -8.24
CA ASP A 74 11.00 -7.55 -7.63
C ASP A 74 10.75 -9.05 -7.42
N GLY A 75 9.61 -9.58 -7.89
CA GLY A 75 9.26 -10.98 -7.78
C GLY A 75 8.72 -11.37 -6.40
N TYR A 76 8.16 -10.43 -5.65
CA TYR A 76 7.48 -10.69 -4.39
C TYR A 76 5.98 -10.36 -4.48
N PRO A 77 5.07 -11.19 -3.93
CA PRO A 77 5.32 -12.48 -3.27
C PRO A 77 5.58 -13.65 -4.23
N VAL A 78 5.54 -13.41 -5.56
CA VAL A 78 5.78 -14.41 -6.61
C VAL A 78 6.70 -13.82 -7.67
N ASP A 79 7.67 -14.63 -8.09
CA ASP A 79 8.45 -14.35 -9.28
C ASP A 79 7.61 -14.61 -10.53
N TYR A 80 7.10 -13.52 -11.13
CA TYR A 80 6.35 -13.54 -12.38
C TYR A 80 7.26 -13.55 -13.62
N GLY A 81 8.59 -13.59 -13.42
CA GLY A 81 9.59 -13.54 -14.48
C GLY A 81 9.42 -12.32 -15.36
N ALA A 82 9.55 -12.51 -16.67
CA ALA A 82 9.45 -11.44 -17.66
C ALA A 82 8.11 -10.68 -17.68
N ASN A 83 7.08 -11.19 -16.98
CA ASN A 83 5.76 -10.54 -16.93
C ASN A 83 5.56 -9.66 -15.68
N ALA A 84 6.52 -9.63 -14.74
CA ALA A 84 6.40 -8.93 -13.47
C ALA A 84 5.98 -7.46 -13.62
N GLU A 85 6.69 -6.69 -14.44
CA GLU A 85 6.36 -5.27 -14.72
C GLU A 85 4.97 -5.09 -15.32
N THR A 86 4.55 -5.96 -16.24
CA THR A 86 3.22 -5.88 -16.86
C THR A 86 2.12 -6.17 -15.85
N ILE A 87 2.32 -7.13 -14.94
CA ILE A 87 1.38 -7.47 -13.88
C ILE A 87 1.33 -6.34 -12.85
N ALA A 88 2.48 -5.85 -12.38
CA ALA A 88 2.55 -4.71 -11.47
C ALA A 88 1.82 -3.49 -12.05
N ALA A 89 2.13 -3.10 -13.29
CA ALA A 89 1.49 -1.97 -13.95
C ALA A 89 -0.02 -2.16 -14.17
N ARG A 90 -0.52 -3.41 -14.22
CA ARG A 90 -1.97 -3.69 -14.24
C ARG A 90 -2.59 -3.48 -12.86
N GLU A 91 -2.03 -4.13 -11.84
CA GLU A 91 -2.53 -4.05 -10.46
C GLU A 91 -2.49 -2.62 -9.92
N ILE A 92 -1.44 -1.86 -10.23
CA ILE A 92 -1.30 -0.44 -9.87
C ILE A 92 -2.39 0.42 -10.52
N ARG A 93 -2.69 0.19 -11.80
CA ARG A 93 -3.79 0.91 -12.48
C ARG A 93 -5.16 0.52 -11.92
N ASP A 94 -5.35 -0.73 -11.54
CA ASP A 94 -6.58 -1.16 -10.88
C ASP A 94 -6.71 -0.52 -9.49
N ALA A 95 -5.62 -0.41 -8.72
CA ALA A 95 -5.59 0.29 -7.45
C ALA A 95 -5.93 1.78 -7.62
N ALA A 96 -5.36 2.44 -8.63
CA ALA A 96 -5.67 3.82 -8.94
C ALA A 96 -7.14 4.04 -9.30
N ARG A 97 -7.73 3.15 -10.13
CA ARG A 97 -9.17 3.22 -10.46
C ARG A 97 -10.04 3.04 -9.23
N ASP A 98 -9.75 2.02 -8.43
CA ASP A 98 -10.51 1.74 -7.21
C ASP A 98 -10.43 2.92 -6.24
N TRP A 99 -9.23 3.50 -6.03
CA TRP A 99 -9.05 4.69 -5.21
C TRP A 99 -9.87 5.86 -5.73
N LEU A 100 -9.77 6.18 -7.02
CA LEU A 100 -10.51 7.31 -7.59
C LEU A 100 -12.03 7.11 -7.55
N GLY A 101 -12.51 5.87 -7.42
CA GLY A 101 -13.92 5.52 -7.30
C GLY A 101 -14.52 5.63 -5.88
N ILE A 102 -13.72 5.74 -4.81
CA ILE A 102 -14.27 5.79 -3.44
C ILE A 102 -14.70 7.21 -3.02
N PRO A 103 -15.70 7.36 -2.14
CA PRO A 103 -15.95 8.64 -1.47
C PRO A 103 -14.74 9.09 -0.62
N ARG A 104 -14.35 10.37 -0.67
CA ARG A 104 -13.25 10.96 0.13
C ARG A 104 -13.65 11.16 1.59
N THR A 105 -13.87 10.03 2.26
CA THR A 105 -14.31 9.91 3.65
C THR A 105 -13.43 8.87 4.34
N VAL A 106 -13.35 8.90 5.68
CA VAL A 106 -12.60 7.91 6.45
C VAL A 106 -13.09 6.50 6.13
N GLU A 107 -14.40 6.30 6.09
CA GLU A 107 -15.02 5.00 5.80
C GLU A 107 -14.72 4.50 4.37
N GLY A 108 -14.72 5.41 3.39
CA GLY A 108 -14.31 5.10 2.02
C GLY A 108 -12.85 4.64 1.93
N MET A 109 -11.94 5.36 2.62
CA MET A 109 -10.53 4.99 2.70
C MET A 109 -10.32 3.65 3.41
N GLU A 110 -10.98 3.40 4.54
CA GLU A 110 -10.89 2.11 5.23
C GLU A 110 -11.36 0.95 4.36
N HIS A 111 -12.45 1.15 3.61
CA HIS A 111 -12.94 0.14 2.68
C HIS A 111 -11.93 -0.13 1.56
N TYR A 112 -11.29 0.90 1.02
CA TYR A 112 -10.21 0.76 0.04
C TYR A 112 -9.04 -0.04 0.62
N LEU A 113 -8.56 0.32 1.82
CA LEU A 113 -7.42 -0.33 2.47
C LEU A 113 -7.69 -1.82 2.69
N LYS A 114 -8.84 -2.17 3.29
CA LYS A 114 -9.25 -3.56 3.56
C LYS A 114 -9.38 -4.38 2.27
N ARG A 115 -9.94 -3.78 1.21
CA ARG A 115 -10.09 -4.45 -0.09
C ARG A 115 -8.73 -4.79 -0.70
N TRP A 116 -7.78 -3.85 -0.65
CA TRP A 116 -6.46 -4.06 -1.23
C TRP A 116 -5.58 -4.96 -0.38
N GLU A 117 -5.67 -4.88 0.95
CA GLU A 117 -5.05 -5.86 1.85
C GLU A 117 -5.50 -7.28 1.49
N ALA A 118 -6.82 -7.54 1.43
CA ALA A 118 -7.36 -8.85 1.06
C ALA A 118 -6.97 -9.29 -0.36
N ARG A 119 -6.88 -8.35 -1.32
CA ARG A 119 -6.46 -8.66 -2.70
C ARG A 119 -4.99 -9.05 -2.76
N LEU A 120 -4.13 -8.34 -2.05
CA LEU A 120 -2.70 -8.61 -1.98
C LEU A 120 -2.42 -9.93 -1.25
N GLU A 121 -3.13 -10.23 -0.17
CA GLU A 121 -3.08 -11.53 0.51
C GLU A 121 -3.54 -12.69 -0.39
N ALA A 122 -4.48 -12.41 -1.31
CA ALA A 122 -4.98 -13.40 -2.27
C ALA A 122 -4.09 -13.59 -3.50
N LEU A 123 -3.05 -12.76 -3.68
CA LEU A 123 -2.05 -13.02 -4.70
C LEU A 123 -1.44 -14.39 -4.42
N PRO A 124 -1.10 -15.18 -5.46
CA PRO A 124 -0.35 -16.40 -5.22
C PRO A 124 0.89 -16.01 -4.42
N ALA A 125 1.22 -16.75 -3.37
CA ALA A 125 2.45 -16.55 -2.61
C ALA A 125 3.30 -17.78 -2.88
N THR A 126 4.29 -17.68 -3.76
CA THR A 126 5.31 -18.73 -3.91
C THR A 126 6.58 -18.25 -3.27
N TYR A 127 6.74 -18.52 -1.98
CA TYR A 127 8.01 -18.29 -1.30
C TYR A 127 8.91 -19.50 -1.59
N GLY A 128 9.94 -19.32 -2.43
CA GLY A 128 10.91 -20.38 -2.74
C GLY A 128 10.32 -21.67 -3.31
N GLY A 129 9.25 -21.58 -4.12
CA GLY A 129 8.57 -22.75 -4.71
C GLY A 129 7.50 -23.42 -3.83
N TRP A 130 7.17 -22.85 -2.67
CA TRP A 130 6.08 -23.31 -1.82
C TRP A 130 4.91 -22.32 -1.82
N THR A 131 3.71 -22.81 -2.13
CA THR A 131 2.46 -22.06 -1.91
C THR A 131 2.20 -21.91 -0.42
N VAL A 132 2.44 -20.72 0.13
CA VAL A 132 2.03 -20.41 1.51
C VAL A 132 0.62 -19.84 1.44
N ARG A 133 -0.38 -20.65 1.81
CA ARG A 133 -1.72 -20.14 2.07
C ARG A 133 -1.65 -19.30 3.34
N GLY A 134 -1.97 -18.02 3.26
CA GLY A 134 -2.21 -17.19 4.44
C GLY A 134 -3.34 -17.80 5.27
N THR A 135 -2.98 -18.54 6.31
CA THR A 135 -3.88 -18.82 7.43
C THR A 135 -3.17 -18.36 8.67
N SER A 136 -3.65 -17.25 9.23
CA SER A 136 -3.48 -16.89 10.62
C SER A 136 -3.91 -18.07 11.49
N GLY A 137 -2.92 -18.82 11.95
CA GLY A 137 -3.09 -19.99 12.78
C GLY A 137 -1.74 -20.35 13.39
N HIS A 138 -1.55 -19.94 14.63
CA HIS A 138 -0.49 -20.43 15.50
C HIS A 138 -0.50 -21.98 15.49
N GLU A 139 0.48 -22.62 14.87
CA GLU A 139 1.05 -23.86 15.39
C GLU A 139 2.39 -24.19 14.73
N ALA A 140 3.34 -24.51 15.58
CA ALA A 140 4.66 -24.97 15.24
C ALA A 140 4.59 -26.30 14.51
N ASP A 141 5.34 -26.44 13.42
CA ASP A 141 5.93 -27.73 13.03
C ASP A 141 7.05 -27.50 12.00
N LEU A 142 8.28 -27.39 12.51
CA LEU A 142 9.48 -27.55 11.68
C LEU A 142 9.62 -29.04 11.33
N PRO A 143 9.92 -29.41 10.08
CA PRO A 143 10.22 -30.79 9.74
C PRO A 143 11.54 -31.23 10.42
N PRO A 144 11.65 -32.49 10.87
CA PRO A 144 12.91 -32.98 11.41
C PRO A 144 13.96 -33.03 10.31
N THR A 145 15.07 -32.34 10.54
CA THR A 145 16.28 -32.37 9.70
C THR A 145 16.84 -33.80 9.70
N ASN A 146 16.81 -34.46 8.54
CA ASN A 146 17.57 -35.69 8.28
C ASN A 146 18.36 -35.54 6.98
N ALA A 147 19.67 -35.35 7.13
CA ALA A 147 20.72 -35.84 6.23
C ALA A 147 22.05 -35.85 7.00
#